data_AF-A0AAN8R4A9-F1
#
_entry.id   AF-A0AAN8R4A9-F1
#
_cell.length_a   1.000
_cell.length_b   1.000
_cell.length_c   1.000
_cell.angle_alpha   90.00
_cell.angle_beta   90.00
_cell.angle_gamma   90.00
#
_symmetry.space_group_name_H-M   'P 1'
#
loop_
_entity.id
_entity.type
_entity.pdbx_description
1 polymer ?
#
loop_
_entity_poly.entity_id
_entity_poly.type
_entity_poly.pdbx_seq_one_letter_code
_entity_poly.pdbx_strand_id
1 'polypeptide(L)'
;MKAVFEWLHLKCGCLFFATLPELLALTTAPPSSEIFVFTDAPAKDTALKSTVTALIESTKSVVTFMLTDNLRSSRRRRHSVGGASAVWPSQGGASNRMAQSDAQLYHDLAQASGGQAIEVTKVDLHRATSVIEDASAAAQVTVLQEVRSPGKADHFSFTVDESMRNLNAYITGGSLSFTLTSPSGVSQSDSEANGPLGTIQTVGNLRRVSLTSHNHTGLWEISMNSIEFYSLKVIGQSSVNFGYHFVEAFGGAHGDFGLKEGRPLTGGNITLLVSVTWGDSVTVTEVALVEASGSGSEVNGTLQSLGGTGSGDFLVTMARSRRGSLWCV
;
A
#
# COMPACT_ATOMS: atom_id res chain seq x y z
N MET A 1 10.49 -24.81 -30.79
CA MET A 1 10.65 -23.41 -31.22
C MET A 1 11.23 -22.63 -30.06
N LYS A 2 12.33 -21.90 -30.31
CA LYS A 2 12.90 -20.91 -29.40
C LYS A 2 11.87 -19.78 -29.21
N ALA A 3 11.71 -19.32 -27.99
CA ALA A 3 11.23 -17.96 -27.73
C ALA A 3 12.29 -17.29 -26.88
N VAL A 4 13.07 -16.45 -27.55
CA VAL A 4 13.90 -15.39 -26.98
C VAL A 4 12.92 -14.34 -26.46
N PHE A 5 13.11 -13.84 -25.25
CA PHE A 5 12.48 -12.58 -24.84
C PHE A 5 13.56 -11.62 -24.33
N GLU A 6 13.63 -10.56 -25.10
CA GLU A 6 14.52 -9.42 -25.07
C GLU A 6 14.18 -8.53 -23.86
N TRP A 7 15.21 -7.98 -23.24
CA TRP A 7 15.11 -7.11 -22.06
C TRP A 7 14.35 -5.82 -22.41
N LEU A 8 13.13 -5.69 -21.93
CA LEU A 8 12.47 -4.39 -21.78
C LEU A 8 12.19 -4.18 -20.29
N HIS A 9 12.67 -3.06 -19.75
CA HIS A 9 12.47 -2.64 -18.37
C HIS A 9 10.97 -2.56 -18.03
N LEU A 10 10.41 -3.64 -17.48
CA LEU A 10 9.10 -3.68 -16.84
C LEU A 10 9.30 -3.99 -15.36
N LYS A 11 8.63 -3.21 -14.49
CA LYS A 11 8.52 -3.46 -13.04
C LYS A 11 8.12 -4.93 -12.84
N CYS A 12 9.06 -5.77 -12.40
CA CYS A 12 8.82 -7.19 -12.17
C CYS A 12 8.12 -7.39 -10.82
N GLY A 13 6.83 -7.76 -10.85
CA GLY A 13 6.19 -8.35 -9.68
C GLY A 13 6.82 -9.71 -9.38
N CYS A 14 7.47 -9.86 -8.23
CA CYS A 14 8.05 -11.13 -7.79
C CYS A 14 7.06 -11.86 -6.86
N LEU A 15 6.70 -13.10 -7.21
CA LEU A 15 5.87 -14.00 -6.41
C LEU A 15 6.76 -14.94 -5.58
N PHE A 16 6.62 -14.94 -4.25
CA PHE A 16 7.38 -15.83 -3.37
C PHE A 16 6.46 -16.66 -2.45
N PHE A 17 6.75 -17.96 -2.33
CA PHE A 17 6.11 -18.90 -1.38
C PHE A 17 7.01 -19.08 -0.14
N ALA A 18 6.47 -18.86 1.06
CA ALA A 18 7.27 -18.73 2.27
C ALA A 18 7.50 -20.04 3.05
N THR A 19 8.78 -20.38 3.29
CA THR A 19 9.24 -21.02 4.55
C THR A 19 10.56 -20.45 5.11
N LEU A 20 11.27 -19.63 4.32
CA LEU A 20 12.50 -18.85 4.55
C LEU A 20 12.74 -18.27 3.16
N PRO A 21 12.53 -16.97 2.81
CA PRO A 21 13.20 -15.80 3.40
C PRO A 21 12.53 -14.41 3.09
N GLU A 22 11.81 -13.77 4.02
CA GLU A 22 11.30 -12.40 3.76
C GLU A 22 12.45 -11.39 3.53
N LEU A 23 13.58 -11.59 4.21
CA LEU A 23 14.76 -10.73 4.10
C LEU A 23 15.46 -10.86 2.74
N LEU A 24 15.55 -12.07 2.18
CA LEU A 24 16.27 -12.30 0.92
C LEU A 24 15.48 -11.70 -0.26
N ALA A 25 14.15 -11.85 -0.27
CA ALA A 25 13.31 -11.30 -1.33
C ALA A 25 13.49 -9.79 -1.49
N LEU A 26 13.56 -9.05 -0.38
CA LEU A 26 13.79 -7.60 -0.38
C LEU A 26 15.22 -7.22 -0.78
N THR A 27 16.23 -8.05 -0.48
CA THR A 27 17.63 -7.78 -0.91
C THR A 27 17.89 -8.09 -2.39
N THR A 28 17.11 -8.98 -3.00
CA THR A 28 17.31 -9.39 -4.40
C THR A 28 16.38 -8.67 -5.38
N ALA A 29 15.26 -8.12 -4.90
CA ALA A 29 14.33 -7.39 -5.73
C ALA A 29 14.95 -6.06 -6.20
N PRO A 30 14.68 -5.63 -7.45
CA PRO A 30 14.99 -4.27 -7.87
C PRO A 30 14.35 -3.23 -6.93
N PRO A 31 14.95 -2.05 -6.75
CA PRO A 31 14.30 -0.95 -6.04
C PRO A 31 12.91 -0.62 -6.64
N SER A 32 12.01 -0.16 -5.79
CA SER A 32 10.62 0.20 -6.15
C SER A 32 9.79 -0.96 -6.71
N SER A 33 10.03 -2.18 -6.21
CA SER A 33 9.26 -3.38 -6.58
C SER A 33 7.97 -3.52 -5.77
N GLU A 34 6.91 -4.01 -6.40
CA GLU A 34 5.71 -4.52 -5.72
C GLU A 34 5.88 -6.02 -5.44
N ILE A 35 5.81 -6.42 -4.17
CA ILE A 35 6.10 -7.77 -3.70
C ILE A 35 4.84 -8.36 -3.06
N PHE A 36 4.46 -9.55 -3.50
CA PHE A 36 3.32 -10.29 -2.95
C PHE A 36 3.79 -11.52 -2.17
N VAL A 37 3.44 -11.56 -0.88
CA VAL A 37 3.82 -12.64 0.04
C VAL A 37 2.59 -13.45 0.43
N PHE A 38 2.64 -14.76 0.20
CA PHE A 38 1.57 -15.68 0.55
C PHE A 38 2.00 -16.53 1.76
N THR A 39 1.24 -16.46 2.85
CA THR A 39 1.55 -17.24 4.05
C THR A 39 0.30 -17.71 4.78
N ASP A 40 0.38 -18.90 5.36
CA ASP A 40 -0.59 -19.47 6.28
C ASP A 40 0.02 -19.68 7.67
N ALA A 41 1.27 -19.27 7.87
CA ALA A 41 2.07 -19.55 9.06
C ALA A 41 2.43 -18.27 9.81
N PRO A 42 2.53 -18.34 11.15
CA PRO A 42 2.97 -17.21 11.96
C PRO A 42 4.41 -16.80 11.62
N ALA A 43 4.71 -15.50 11.76
CA ALA A 43 6.04 -14.98 11.57
C ALA A 43 7.01 -15.54 12.63
N LYS A 44 8.09 -16.18 12.19
CA LYS A 44 9.09 -16.77 13.09
C LYS A 44 10.08 -15.74 13.64
N ASP A 45 10.45 -14.77 12.81
CA ASP A 45 11.53 -13.82 13.09
C ASP A 45 11.01 -12.42 13.43
N THR A 46 10.10 -12.35 14.41
CA THR A 46 9.51 -11.06 14.88
C THR A 46 10.57 -10.06 15.33
N ALA A 47 11.73 -10.54 15.80
CA ALA A 47 12.87 -9.72 16.19
C ALA A 47 13.49 -8.93 15.01
N LEU A 48 13.31 -9.39 13.76
CA LEU A 48 13.85 -8.75 12.57
C LEU A 48 12.95 -7.66 11.99
N LYS A 49 11.82 -7.35 12.64
CA LYS A 49 10.85 -6.33 12.17
C LYS A 49 11.53 -5.03 11.76
N SER A 50 12.37 -4.46 12.62
CA SER A 50 13.04 -3.18 12.36
C SER A 50 13.99 -3.24 11.16
N THR A 51 14.70 -4.36 10.98
CA THR A 51 15.59 -4.59 9.84
C THR A 51 14.80 -4.71 8.55
N VAL A 52 13.70 -5.47 8.54
CA VAL A 52 12.83 -5.63 7.38
C VAL A 52 12.18 -4.29 7.02
N THR A 53 11.68 -3.53 7.99
CA THR A 53 11.15 -2.18 7.76
C THR A 53 12.20 -1.24 7.16
N ALA A 54 13.42 -1.21 7.70
CA ALA A 54 14.49 -0.38 7.16
C ALA A 54 14.84 -0.76 5.72
N LEU A 55 14.83 -2.06 5.42
CA LEU A 55 15.10 -2.55 4.07
C LEU A 55 14.00 -2.14 3.09
N ILE A 56 12.73 -2.35 3.44
CA ILE A 56 11.54 -1.91 2.69
C ILE A 56 11.64 -0.42 2.33
N GLU A 57 11.96 0.42 3.31
CA GLU A 57 12.07 1.86 3.11
C GLU A 57 13.27 2.23 2.23
N SER A 58 14.40 1.55 2.41
CA SER A 58 15.60 1.79 1.60
C SER A 58 15.41 1.41 0.13
N THR A 59 14.72 0.30 -0.14
CA THR A 59 14.43 -0.16 -1.49
C THR A 59 13.17 0.50 -2.06
N LYS A 60 12.38 1.20 -1.24
CA LYS A 60 11.05 1.74 -1.60
C LYS A 60 10.10 0.67 -2.16
N SER A 61 10.28 -0.57 -1.71
CA SER A 61 9.46 -1.68 -2.16
C SER A 61 8.13 -1.69 -1.40
N VAL A 62 7.06 -2.05 -2.08
CA VAL A 62 5.72 -2.19 -1.50
C VAL A 62 5.47 -3.68 -1.25
N VAL A 63 5.03 -4.04 -0.05
CA VAL A 63 4.83 -5.45 0.33
C VAL A 63 3.37 -5.70 0.70
N THR A 64 2.71 -6.52 -0.10
CA THR A 64 1.32 -6.95 0.12
C THR A 64 1.29 -8.41 0.58
N PHE A 65 0.69 -8.65 1.75
CA PHE A 65 0.58 -9.97 2.35
C PHE A 65 -0.80 -10.58 2.09
N MET A 66 -0.84 -11.84 1.68
CA MET A 66 -2.04 -12.66 1.58
C MET A 66 -2.00 -13.74 2.66
N LEU A 67 -2.79 -13.54 3.71
CA LEU A 67 -2.82 -14.35 4.94
C LEU A 67 -4.02 -15.30 4.91
N THR A 68 -3.81 -16.61 5.09
CA THR A 68 -4.88 -17.61 4.86
C THR A 68 -5.37 -18.47 6.03
N ASP A 69 -4.70 -18.46 7.19
CA ASP A 69 -5.10 -19.29 8.36
C ASP A 69 -5.62 -18.47 9.55
N ASN A 70 -5.67 -17.14 9.46
CA ASN A 70 -6.19 -16.23 10.48
C ASN A 70 -7.72 -16.20 10.57
N LEU A 71 -8.45 -16.42 9.47
CA LEU A 71 -9.91 -16.39 9.42
C LEU A 71 -10.59 -17.71 9.85
N ARG A 72 -9.83 -18.75 10.21
CA ARG A 72 -10.41 -20.01 10.70
C ARG A 72 -10.91 -19.86 12.13
N SER A 73 -12.10 -19.27 12.25
CA SER A 73 -12.90 -19.29 13.47
C SER A 73 -12.91 -20.68 14.09
N SER A 74 -12.77 -20.70 15.41
CA SER A 74 -12.78 -21.83 16.31
C SER A 74 -14.00 -22.74 16.11
N ARG A 75 -13.99 -23.63 15.11
CA ARG A 75 -14.90 -24.79 15.07
C ARG A 75 -14.30 -25.93 15.90
N ARG A 76 -14.08 -25.67 17.19
CA ARG A 76 -13.82 -26.65 18.27
C ARG A 76 -14.51 -26.05 19.50
N ARG A 77 -15.51 -26.64 20.15
CA ARG A 77 -16.01 -28.01 20.19
C ARG A 77 -17.52 -27.93 20.42
N ARG A 78 -18.34 -28.57 19.58
CA ARG A 78 -19.69 -28.93 20.03
C ARG A 78 -19.49 -29.95 21.16
N HIS A 79 -20.06 -29.64 22.32
CA HIS A 79 -20.19 -30.55 23.45
C HIS A 79 -20.67 -31.93 22.97
N SER A 80 -19.84 -32.95 23.14
CA SER A 80 -20.34 -34.32 23.31
C SER A 80 -20.23 -34.63 24.80
N VAL A 81 -21.39 -34.69 25.44
CA VAL A 81 -21.58 -35.22 26.79
C VAL A 81 -21.22 -36.71 26.77
N GLY A 82 -20.38 -37.13 27.72
CA GLY A 82 -20.32 -38.51 28.22
C GLY A 82 -19.17 -39.38 27.72
N GLY A 83 -18.43 -39.94 28.68
CA GLY A 83 -17.71 -41.21 28.51
C GLY A 83 -16.19 -41.13 28.62
N ALA A 84 -15.68 -41.60 29.75
CA ALA A 84 -14.26 -41.72 30.08
C ALA A 84 -13.51 -42.69 29.15
N SER A 85 -12.26 -42.37 28.80
CA SER A 85 -11.11 -43.27 28.89
C SER A 85 -9.82 -42.54 28.57
N ALA A 86 -8.84 -42.69 29.46
CA ALA A 86 -7.50 -42.16 29.35
C ALA A 86 -6.77 -42.75 28.15
N VAL A 87 -6.34 -41.89 27.22
CA VAL A 87 -5.33 -42.19 26.21
C VAL A 87 -4.30 -41.08 26.26
N TRP A 88 -3.04 -41.48 26.26
CA TRP A 88 -1.84 -40.64 26.34
C TRP A 88 -1.83 -39.53 25.28
N PRO A 89 -1.32 -38.33 25.57
CA PRO A 89 -1.20 -37.29 24.56
C PRO A 89 -0.08 -37.67 23.59
N SER A 90 -0.45 -38.15 22.41
CA SER A 90 0.46 -38.15 21.27
C SER A 90 0.88 -36.71 20.99
N GLN A 91 2.18 -36.44 21.18
CA GLN A 91 2.85 -35.23 20.67
C GLN A 91 2.62 -35.13 19.17
N GLY A 92 1.73 -34.23 18.75
CA GLY A 92 1.44 -33.97 17.34
C GLY A 92 0.07 -33.33 17.17
N GLY A 93 0.05 -32.02 16.98
CA GLY A 93 -1.18 -31.30 16.60
C GLY A 93 -1.62 -30.16 17.53
N ALA A 94 -0.69 -29.47 18.19
CA ALA A 94 -0.91 -28.06 18.47
C ALA A 94 -0.89 -27.35 17.12
N SER A 95 -2.05 -26.90 16.67
CA SER A 95 -2.25 -26.32 15.35
C SER A 95 -1.33 -25.11 15.15
N ASN A 96 -0.51 -25.12 14.09
CA ASN A 96 0.23 -23.96 13.54
C ASN A 96 -0.72 -22.84 13.05
N ARG A 97 -1.75 -22.50 13.84
CA ARG A 97 -2.68 -21.42 13.53
C ARG A 97 -1.98 -20.11 13.88
N MET A 98 -1.92 -19.22 12.90
CA MET A 98 -1.45 -17.85 13.10
C MET A 98 -2.30 -17.18 14.19
N ALA A 99 -1.68 -16.81 15.32
CA ALA A 99 -2.36 -16.03 16.33
C ALA A 99 -2.57 -14.59 15.81
N GLN A 100 -3.56 -13.88 16.34
CA GLN A 100 -3.84 -12.49 15.94
C GLN A 100 -2.60 -11.58 16.17
N SER A 101 -1.79 -11.87 17.19
CA SER A 101 -0.51 -11.19 17.44
C SER A 101 0.54 -11.45 16.35
N ASP A 102 0.52 -12.63 15.73
CA ASP A 102 1.48 -12.99 14.69
C ASP A 102 1.09 -12.34 13.36
N ALA A 103 -0.22 -12.22 13.09
CA ALA A 103 -0.74 -11.46 11.97
C ALA A 103 -0.41 -9.97 12.07
N GLN A 104 -0.32 -9.41 13.29
CA GLN A 104 0.00 -8.00 13.51
C GLN A 104 1.35 -7.61 12.90
N LEU A 105 2.35 -8.48 12.94
CA LEU A 105 3.63 -8.19 12.28
C LEU A 105 3.46 -7.93 10.79
N TYR A 106 2.66 -8.75 10.10
CA TYR A 106 2.39 -8.59 8.67
C TYR A 106 1.59 -7.32 8.38
N HIS A 107 0.61 -6.99 9.23
CA HIS A 107 -0.11 -5.72 9.15
C HIS A 107 0.83 -4.52 9.27
N ASP A 108 1.74 -4.55 10.25
CA ASP A 108 2.69 -3.47 10.48
C ASP A 108 3.70 -3.32 9.33
N LEU A 109 4.18 -4.43 8.76
CA LEU A 109 5.09 -4.42 7.61
C LEU A 109 4.39 -3.96 6.32
N ALA A 110 3.15 -4.41 6.09
CA ALA A 110 2.32 -3.93 4.98
C ALA A 110 2.14 -2.42 5.07
N GLN A 111 1.71 -1.92 6.24
CA GLN A 111 1.53 -0.50 6.48
C GLN A 111 2.84 0.29 6.29
N ALA A 112 3.96 -0.22 6.81
CA ALA A 112 5.26 0.41 6.68
C ALA A 112 5.88 0.31 5.27
N SER A 113 5.22 -0.35 4.32
CA SER A 113 5.63 -0.40 2.91
C SER A 113 4.66 0.33 1.98
N GLY A 114 3.53 0.81 2.49
CA GLY A 114 2.41 1.25 1.67
C GLY A 114 1.66 0.10 0.96
N GLY A 115 1.87 -1.14 1.41
CA GLY A 115 1.18 -2.33 0.93
C GLY A 115 -0.09 -2.62 1.72
N GLN A 116 -0.62 -3.83 1.54
CA GLN A 116 -1.87 -4.28 2.17
C GLN A 116 -1.69 -5.61 2.88
N ALA A 117 -2.47 -5.84 3.94
CA ALA A 117 -2.55 -7.12 4.61
C ALA A 117 -3.95 -7.70 4.39
N ILE A 118 -4.03 -8.58 3.38
CA ILE A 118 -5.26 -9.20 2.92
C ILE A 118 -5.42 -10.55 3.63
N GLU A 119 -6.45 -10.63 4.44
CA GLU A 119 -6.86 -11.84 5.14
C GLU A 119 -7.98 -12.52 4.34
N VAL A 120 -7.76 -13.75 3.90
CA VAL A 120 -8.68 -14.48 3.01
C VAL A 120 -8.65 -15.97 3.32
N THR A 121 -9.74 -16.69 3.10
CA THR A 121 -9.68 -18.16 3.25
C THR A 121 -8.85 -18.80 2.13
N LYS A 122 -8.25 -19.97 2.37
CA LYS A 122 -7.53 -20.71 1.32
C LYS A 122 -8.36 -20.97 0.06
N VAL A 123 -9.69 -21.14 0.19
CA VAL A 123 -10.57 -21.38 -0.95
C VAL A 123 -10.86 -20.11 -1.75
N ASP A 124 -10.92 -18.96 -1.07
CA ASP A 124 -11.21 -17.66 -1.69
C ASP A 124 -9.94 -16.91 -2.13
N LEU A 125 -8.74 -17.44 -1.84
CA LEU A 125 -7.46 -16.79 -2.17
C LEU A 125 -7.37 -16.39 -3.65
N HIS A 126 -7.82 -17.26 -4.56
CA HIS A 126 -7.84 -17.00 -5.99
C HIS A 126 -8.69 -15.78 -6.39
N ARG A 127 -9.63 -15.34 -5.54
CA ARG A 127 -10.44 -14.14 -5.77
C ARG A 127 -9.73 -12.87 -5.33
N ALA A 128 -8.78 -12.97 -4.40
CA ALA A 128 -7.96 -11.86 -3.93
C ALA A 128 -6.77 -11.56 -4.87
N THR A 129 -6.39 -12.50 -5.74
CA THR A 129 -5.26 -12.31 -6.68
C THR A 129 -5.54 -11.27 -7.77
N SER A 130 -6.78 -10.77 -7.90
CA SER A 130 -7.09 -9.63 -8.80
C SER A 130 -6.31 -8.37 -8.44
N VAL A 131 -5.90 -8.20 -7.17
CA VAL A 131 -5.01 -7.11 -6.74
C VAL A 131 -3.64 -7.20 -7.45
N ILE A 132 -3.16 -8.41 -7.73
CA ILE A 132 -1.88 -8.62 -8.43
C ILE A 132 -2.02 -8.23 -9.90
N GLU A 133 -3.13 -8.62 -10.53
CA GLU A 133 -3.42 -8.26 -11.92
C GLU A 133 -3.44 -6.73 -12.09
N ASP A 134 -4.14 -6.03 -11.20
CA ASP A 134 -4.17 -4.57 -11.21
C ASP A 134 -2.80 -3.93 -10.95
N ALA A 135 -2.04 -4.45 -9.98
CA ALA A 135 -0.69 -3.97 -9.64
C ALA A 135 0.35 -4.23 -10.74
N SER A 136 0.14 -5.27 -11.55
CA SER A 136 1.01 -5.58 -12.68
C SER A 136 0.77 -4.70 -13.90
N ALA A 137 -0.29 -3.88 -13.88
CA ALA A 137 -0.62 -3.05 -15.02
C ALA A 137 0.41 -1.92 -15.21
N ALA A 138 0.70 -1.61 -16.47
CA ALA A 138 1.62 -0.53 -16.82
C ALA A 138 1.06 0.83 -16.38
N ALA A 139 1.98 1.77 -16.12
CA ALA A 139 1.65 3.16 -15.82
C ALA A 139 0.75 3.36 -14.59
N GLN A 140 0.89 2.49 -13.60
CA GLN A 140 0.16 2.59 -12.35
C GLN A 140 0.66 3.75 -11.47
N VAL A 141 -0.29 4.48 -10.90
CA VAL A 141 -0.09 5.56 -9.93
C VAL A 141 -0.99 5.34 -8.71
N THR A 142 -0.49 5.74 -7.54
CA THR A 142 -1.30 5.79 -6.32
C THR A 142 -1.85 7.20 -6.18
N VAL A 143 -3.17 7.32 -6.04
CA VAL A 143 -3.90 8.58 -6.02
C VAL A 143 -4.19 9.01 -4.58
N LEU A 144 -4.50 8.02 -3.74
CA LEU A 144 -4.79 8.21 -2.34
C LEU A 144 -4.31 6.99 -1.57
N GLN A 145 -3.66 7.21 -0.44
CA GLN A 145 -3.29 6.15 0.46
C GLN A 145 -3.43 6.60 1.90
N GLU A 146 -4.26 5.90 2.66
CA GLU A 146 -4.64 6.28 4.01
C GLU A 146 -4.77 5.07 4.91
N VAL A 147 -4.38 5.25 6.17
CA VAL A 147 -4.46 4.22 7.20
C VAL A 147 -5.01 4.83 8.48
N ARG A 148 -5.89 4.12 9.17
CA ARG A 148 -6.39 4.50 10.50
C ARG A 148 -6.17 3.38 11.49
N SER A 149 -5.42 3.71 12.54
CA SER A 149 -5.12 2.84 13.68
C SER A 149 -5.04 3.68 14.96
N PRO A 150 -6.01 3.60 15.88
CA PRO A 150 -7.25 2.82 15.80
C PRO A 150 -8.24 3.35 14.74
N GLY A 151 -9.28 2.56 14.45
CA GLY A 151 -10.35 2.96 13.54
C GLY A 151 -11.13 4.18 14.05
N LYS A 152 -11.54 5.04 13.12
CA LYS A 152 -12.46 6.15 13.36
C LYS A 152 -13.32 6.39 12.12
N ALA A 153 -14.47 7.03 12.28
CA ALA A 153 -15.19 7.57 11.14
C ALA A 153 -14.39 8.72 10.54
N ASP A 154 -14.14 8.68 9.23
CA ASP A 154 -13.35 9.69 8.53
C ASP A 154 -13.81 9.83 7.07
N HIS A 155 -13.49 10.97 6.49
CA HIS A 155 -13.83 11.31 5.11
C HIS A 155 -12.55 11.57 4.33
N PHE A 156 -12.42 10.93 3.18
CA PHE A 156 -11.25 11.06 2.32
C PHE A 156 -11.67 11.57 0.96
N SER A 157 -10.96 12.58 0.47
CA SER A 157 -11.20 13.12 -0.86
C SER A 157 -9.97 12.94 -1.73
N PHE A 158 -10.21 12.75 -3.02
CA PHE A 158 -9.16 12.65 -4.04
C PHE A 158 -9.69 13.12 -5.39
N THR A 159 -8.83 13.67 -6.22
CA THR A 159 -9.20 14.20 -7.52
C THR A 159 -8.87 13.20 -8.62
N VAL A 160 -9.77 13.08 -9.59
CA VAL A 160 -9.62 12.21 -10.77
C VAL A 160 -9.76 13.07 -12.01
N ASP A 161 -8.77 13.03 -12.89
CA ASP A 161 -8.77 13.76 -14.15
C ASP A 161 -9.28 12.88 -15.32
N GLU A 162 -9.32 13.45 -16.52
CA GLU A 162 -9.73 12.74 -17.74
C GLU A 162 -8.68 11.73 -18.26
N SER A 163 -7.43 11.87 -17.81
CA SER A 163 -6.31 11.00 -18.23
C SER A 163 -6.32 9.67 -17.49
N MET A 164 -6.91 9.63 -16.29
CA MET A 164 -6.96 8.47 -15.42
C MET A 164 -7.89 7.36 -15.92
N ARG A 165 -7.32 6.15 -16.04
CA ARG A 165 -8.02 4.93 -16.44
C ARG A 165 -7.92 3.87 -15.35
N ASN A 166 -8.83 2.89 -15.37
CA ASN A 166 -8.80 1.69 -14.52
C ASN A 166 -8.58 2.03 -13.04
N LEU A 167 -9.43 2.92 -12.52
CA LEU A 167 -9.37 3.38 -11.14
C LEU A 167 -9.90 2.27 -10.21
N ASN A 168 -9.06 1.79 -9.31
CA ASN A 168 -9.42 0.78 -8.33
C ASN A 168 -9.14 1.30 -6.92
N ALA A 169 -10.08 1.09 -6.00
CA ALA A 169 -9.86 1.32 -4.58
C ALA A 169 -9.81 -0.02 -3.84
N TYR A 170 -8.80 -0.17 -3.00
CA TYR A 170 -8.65 -1.31 -2.10
C TYR A 170 -8.85 -0.84 -0.68
N ILE A 171 -9.81 -1.47 -0.02
CA ILE A 171 -10.13 -1.20 1.37
C ILE A 171 -9.92 -2.48 2.14
N THR A 172 -8.97 -2.47 3.09
CA THR A 172 -8.73 -3.61 3.99
C THR A 172 -9.05 -3.21 5.42
N GLY A 173 -9.70 -4.08 6.17
CA GLY A 173 -10.01 -3.82 7.58
C GLY A 173 -11.12 -4.72 8.13
N GLY A 174 -11.26 -4.75 9.45
CA GLY A 174 -12.35 -5.47 10.10
C GLY A 174 -13.61 -4.61 10.22
N SER A 175 -14.78 -5.24 10.08
CA SER A 175 -16.10 -4.65 10.39
C SER A 175 -16.29 -3.19 9.94
N LEU A 176 -15.95 -2.88 8.67
CA LEU A 176 -16.04 -1.54 8.10
C LEU A 176 -17.24 -1.41 7.16
N SER A 177 -17.80 -0.20 7.10
CA SER A 177 -18.75 0.26 6.07
C SER A 177 -18.18 1.49 5.38
N PHE A 178 -18.49 1.68 4.11
CA PHE A 178 -18.07 2.88 3.39
C PHE A 178 -19.14 3.33 2.38
N THR A 179 -19.12 4.62 2.09
CA THR A 179 -19.94 5.23 1.05
C THR A 179 -19.03 5.98 0.10
N LEU A 180 -19.10 5.63 -1.17
CA LEU A 180 -18.42 6.34 -2.25
C LEU A 180 -19.36 7.42 -2.79
N THR A 181 -18.84 8.64 -2.97
CA THR A 181 -19.57 9.76 -3.56
C THR A 181 -18.77 10.32 -4.73
N SER A 182 -19.44 10.47 -5.87
CA SER A 182 -18.84 10.99 -7.09
C SER A 182 -18.88 12.51 -7.13
N PRO A 183 -18.11 13.14 -8.03
CA PRO A 183 -18.13 14.59 -8.23
C PRO A 183 -19.51 15.15 -8.63
N SER A 184 -20.37 14.31 -9.21
CA SER A 184 -21.74 14.67 -9.60
C SER A 184 -22.76 14.51 -8.46
N GLY A 185 -22.31 14.16 -7.24
CA GLY A 185 -23.17 13.96 -6.07
C GLY A 185 -23.93 12.63 -6.05
N VAL A 186 -23.57 11.69 -6.92
CA VAL A 186 -24.13 10.32 -6.86
C VAL A 186 -23.37 9.55 -5.80
N SER A 187 -24.07 8.78 -4.97
CA SER A 187 -23.45 7.95 -3.94
C SER A 187 -23.76 6.48 -4.13
N GLN A 188 -22.82 5.62 -3.70
CA GLN A 188 -22.95 4.16 -3.69
C GLN A 188 -22.45 3.63 -2.34
N SER A 189 -23.27 2.81 -1.68
CA SER A 189 -22.91 2.16 -0.42
C SER A 189 -22.10 0.88 -0.63
N ASP A 190 -21.37 0.45 0.40
CA ASP A 190 -20.62 -0.83 0.39
C ASP A 190 -21.51 -2.07 0.21
N SER A 191 -22.82 -1.94 0.47
CA SER A 191 -23.81 -3.00 0.28
C SER A 191 -24.21 -3.21 -1.19
N GLU A 192 -23.98 -2.22 -2.05
CA GLU A 192 -24.34 -2.25 -3.47
C GLU A 192 -23.17 -2.79 -4.30
N ALA A 193 -23.10 -4.13 -4.41
CA ALA A 193 -22.02 -4.81 -5.11
C ALA A 193 -21.88 -4.40 -6.59
N ASN A 194 -23.00 -4.08 -7.25
CA ASN A 194 -23.01 -3.44 -8.56
C ASN A 194 -23.87 -2.18 -8.45
N GLY A 195 -23.21 -1.03 -8.39
CA GLY A 195 -23.88 0.25 -8.22
C GLY A 195 -23.51 1.24 -9.33
N PRO A 196 -24.01 2.47 -9.22
CA PRO A 196 -23.83 3.48 -10.27
C PRO A 196 -22.37 3.95 -10.42
N LEU A 197 -21.55 3.80 -9.39
CA LEU A 197 -20.16 4.31 -9.35
C LEU A 197 -19.12 3.23 -9.61
N GLY A 198 -19.52 1.95 -9.61
CA GLY A 198 -18.60 0.85 -9.82
C GLY A 198 -19.08 -0.49 -9.28
N THR A 199 -18.17 -1.46 -9.35
CA THR A 199 -18.40 -2.82 -8.84
C THR A 199 -17.54 -3.07 -7.60
N ILE A 200 -18.12 -3.70 -6.59
CA ILE A 200 -17.47 -3.99 -5.31
C ILE A 200 -17.33 -5.51 -5.17
N GLN A 201 -16.09 -5.96 -5.10
CA GLN A 201 -15.75 -7.34 -4.83
C GLN A 201 -15.25 -7.48 -3.39
N THR A 202 -15.98 -8.23 -2.57
CA THR A 202 -15.58 -8.53 -1.19
C THR A 202 -14.96 -9.92 -1.11
N VAL A 203 -13.74 -10.00 -0.55
CA VAL A 203 -12.97 -11.23 -0.37
C VAL A 203 -12.26 -11.17 0.99
N GLY A 204 -12.76 -11.92 1.97
CA GLY A 204 -12.22 -11.86 3.34
C GLY A 204 -12.31 -10.46 3.93
N ASN A 205 -11.20 -9.85 4.34
CA ASN A 205 -11.15 -8.47 4.82
C ASN A 205 -10.98 -7.41 3.71
N LEU A 206 -10.77 -7.83 2.46
CA LEU A 206 -10.56 -6.95 1.30
C LEU A 206 -11.88 -6.60 0.63
N ARG A 207 -12.07 -5.30 0.36
CA ARG A 207 -13.08 -4.78 -0.56
C ARG A 207 -12.33 -4.10 -1.70
N ARG A 208 -12.40 -4.71 -2.88
CA ARG A 208 -11.86 -4.17 -4.13
C ARG A 208 -13.00 -3.49 -4.86
N VAL A 209 -12.93 -2.18 -5.00
CA VAL A 209 -13.89 -1.36 -5.74
C VAL A 209 -13.27 -1.02 -7.08
N SER A 210 -13.86 -1.47 -8.17
CA SER A 210 -13.49 -1.02 -9.52
C SER A 210 -14.40 0.12 -9.91
N LEU A 211 -13.85 1.34 -9.91
CA LEU A 211 -14.59 2.57 -10.12
C LEU A 211 -14.82 2.82 -11.61
N THR A 212 -16.04 3.24 -11.91
CA THR A 212 -16.45 3.67 -13.23
C THR A 212 -16.06 5.15 -13.40
N SER A 213 -14.83 5.42 -13.86
CA SER A 213 -14.34 6.80 -13.99
C SER A 213 -14.85 7.53 -15.24
N HIS A 214 -15.33 6.82 -16.27
CA HIS A 214 -15.84 7.44 -17.47
C HIS A 214 -17.11 8.25 -17.13
N ASN A 215 -17.03 9.59 -17.25
CA ASN A 215 -18.05 10.60 -16.89
C ASN A 215 -18.06 11.10 -15.43
N HIS A 216 -17.11 10.71 -14.59
CA HIS A 216 -17.02 11.18 -13.21
C HIS A 216 -15.62 11.77 -12.90
N THR A 217 -15.19 12.75 -13.70
CA THR A 217 -13.97 13.51 -13.41
C THR A 217 -14.25 14.61 -12.39
N GLY A 218 -13.26 14.90 -11.54
CA GLY A 218 -13.36 15.85 -10.45
C GLY A 218 -13.08 15.25 -9.07
N LEU A 219 -13.64 15.87 -8.03
CA LEU A 219 -13.41 15.50 -6.64
C LEU A 219 -14.31 14.33 -6.23
N TRP A 220 -13.69 13.19 -5.94
CA TRP A 220 -14.33 12.03 -5.33
C TRP A 220 -14.20 12.09 -3.82
N GLU A 221 -15.17 11.49 -3.13
CA GLU A 221 -15.15 11.35 -1.68
C GLU A 221 -15.47 9.91 -1.27
N ILE A 222 -14.73 9.39 -0.30
CA ILE A 222 -15.00 8.10 0.36
C ILE A 222 -15.19 8.40 1.84
N SER A 223 -16.43 8.21 2.32
CA SER A 223 -16.72 8.21 3.75
C SER A 223 -16.53 6.80 4.30
N MET A 224 -15.69 6.66 5.31
CA MET A 224 -15.40 5.39 5.96
C MET A 224 -15.87 5.40 7.40
N ASN A 225 -16.41 4.27 7.85
CA ASN A 225 -16.79 4.07 9.24
C ASN A 225 -16.32 2.70 9.72
N SER A 226 -15.40 2.70 10.68
CA SER A 226 -15.00 1.51 11.42
C SER A 226 -14.45 1.89 12.79
N ILE A 227 -14.68 1.01 13.77
CA ILE A 227 -14.05 1.07 15.10
C ILE A 227 -12.72 0.31 15.14
N GLU A 228 -12.46 -0.51 14.12
CA GLU A 228 -11.24 -1.31 13.97
C GLU A 228 -10.29 -0.69 12.94
N PHE A 229 -9.06 -1.18 12.90
CA PHE A 229 -8.08 -0.78 11.88
C PHE A 229 -8.66 -0.90 10.47
N TYR A 230 -8.36 0.11 9.64
CA TYR A 230 -8.57 0.00 8.20
C TYR A 230 -7.49 0.74 7.41
N SER A 231 -7.29 0.30 6.17
CA SER A 231 -6.51 1.01 5.16
C SER A 231 -7.32 1.20 3.88
N LEU A 232 -7.07 2.32 3.22
CA LEU A 232 -7.63 2.72 1.95
C LEU A 232 -6.47 3.01 1.00
N LYS A 233 -6.44 2.36 -0.16
CA LYS A 233 -5.48 2.64 -1.23
C LYS A 233 -6.24 2.77 -2.54
N VAL A 234 -6.19 3.94 -3.15
CA VAL A 234 -6.77 4.21 -4.47
C VAL A 234 -5.63 4.28 -5.48
N ILE A 235 -5.74 3.48 -6.53
CA ILE A 235 -4.78 3.41 -7.61
C ILE A 235 -5.48 3.65 -8.95
N GLY A 236 -4.74 4.11 -9.94
CA GLY A 236 -5.20 4.24 -11.31
C GLY A 236 -4.06 4.08 -12.29
N GLN A 237 -4.38 4.17 -13.58
CA GLN A 237 -3.41 4.23 -14.67
C GLN A 237 -3.38 5.65 -15.20
N SER A 238 -2.20 6.24 -15.28
CA SER A 238 -1.98 7.58 -15.85
C SER A 238 -0.71 7.60 -16.68
N SER A 239 -0.68 8.45 -17.72
CA SER A 239 0.53 8.73 -18.51
C SER A 239 1.56 9.57 -17.76
N VAL A 240 1.23 10.03 -16.55
CA VAL A 240 2.07 10.81 -15.66
C VAL A 240 2.44 9.96 -14.45
N ASN A 241 3.72 9.90 -14.13
CA ASN A 241 4.22 9.26 -12.91
C ASN A 241 5.34 10.12 -12.32
N PHE A 242 5.66 9.95 -11.05
CA PHE A 242 6.74 10.66 -10.41
C PHE A 242 7.53 9.74 -9.47
N GLY A 243 8.82 10.01 -9.36
CA GLY A 243 9.69 9.45 -8.34
C GLY A 243 10.24 10.56 -7.45
N TYR A 244 10.68 10.21 -6.25
CA TYR A 244 11.29 11.19 -5.35
C TYR A 244 12.51 10.60 -4.64
N HIS A 245 13.48 11.43 -4.29
CA HIS A 245 14.66 11.07 -3.51
C HIS A 245 14.99 12.15 -2.49
N PHE A 246 15.36 11.78 -1.27
CA PHE A 246 15.89 12.74 -0.31
C PHE A 246 17.31 13.14 -0.73
N VAL A 247 17.60 14.43 -0.72
CA VAL A 247 18.91 14.97 -1.11
C VAL A 247 19.44 15.94 -0.07
N GLU A 248 20.76 16.10 -0.04
CA GLU A 248 21.46 17.08 0.80
C GLU A 248 22.37 17.94 -0.08
N ALA A 249 22.38 19.25 0.20
CA ALA A 249 23.23 20.18 -0.51
C ALA A 249 24.67 20.04 0.00
N PHE A 250 25.62 19.83 -0.90
CA PHE A 250 27.04 19.90 -0.59
C PHE A 250 27.50 21.35 -0.73
N GLY A 251 28.13 21.89 0.31
CA GLY A 251 28.66 23.26 0.34
C GLY A 251 29.89 23.50 -0.57
N GLY A 252 29.98 22.82 -1.71
CA GLY A 252 30.99 23.03 -2.73
C GLY A 252 30.65 24.22 -3.65
N ALA A 253 31.63 24.70 -4.40
CA ALA A 253 31.54 25.88 -5.27
C ALA A 253 30.46 25.80 -6.39
N HIS A 254 29.82 24.64 -6.57
CA HIS A 254 28.79 24.40 -7.59
C HIS A 254 27.40 24.09 -7.02
N GLY A 255 27.21 24.09 -5.70
CA GLY A 255 25.89 23.87 -5.10
C GLY A 255 25.27 22.51 -5.45
N ASP A 256 26.09 21.49 -5.63
CA ASP A 256 25.63 20.14 -6.00
C ASP A 256 24.82 19.48 -4.87
N PHE A 257 23.81 18.72 -5.27
CA PHE A 257 23.01 17.89 -4.38
C PHE A 257 23.45 16.44 -4.51
N GLY A 258 23.59 15.74 -3.39
CA GLY A 258 23.77 14.29 -3.40
C GLY A 258 22.66 13.58 -2.66
N LEU A 259 22.49 12.31 -3.00
CA LEU A 259 21.48 11.45 -2.41
C LEU A 259 21.74 11.32 -0.90
N LYS A 260 20.71 11.59 -0.10
CA LYS A 260 20.74 11.35 1.34
C LYS A 260 20.34 9.90 1.59
N GLU A 261 21.30 9.10 2.04
CA GLU A 261 21.03 7.73 2.48
C GLU A 261 20.41 7.75 3.89
N GLY A 262 19.30 7.03 4.06
CA GLY A 262 18.61 6.87 5.33
C GLY A 262 17.47 7.88 5.58
N ARG A 263 16.84 7.75 6.75
CA ARG A 263 15.69 8.58 7.12
C ARG A 263 16.13 10.03 7.42
N PRO A 264 15.36 11.04 6.98
CA PRO A 264 15.58 12.41 7.42
C PRO A 264 15.56 12.52 8.95
N LEU A 265 16.49 13.30 9.51
CA LEU A 265 16.53 13.55 10.95
C LEU A 265 15.34 14.39 11.37
N THR A 266 14.66 13.98 12.44
CA THR A 266 13.49 14.68 12.97
C THR A 266 13.85 16.12 13.34
N GLY A 267 13.03 17.08 12.90
CA GLY A 267 13.22 18.51 13.17
C GLY A 267 14.15 19.24 12.21
N GLY A 268 14.84 18.54 11.29
CA GLY A 268 15.67 19.14 10.25
C GLY A 268 14.85 19.66 9.06
N ASN A 269 15.49 20.49 8.24
CA ASN A 269 14.97 20.81 6.91
C ASN A 269 15.14 19.59 6.01
N ILE A 270 14.12 19.34 5.19
CA ILE A 270 14.11 18.21 4.26
C ILE A 270 14.16 18.79 2.85
N THR A 271 15.02 18.23 2.03
CA THR A 271 15.07 18.52 0.60
C THR A 271 14.77 17.24 -0.17
N LEU A 272 13.84 17.33 -1.10
CA LEU A 272 13.42 16.25 -1.99
C LEU A 272 13.76 16.64 -3.43
N LEU A 273 14.33 15.71 -4.17
CA LEU A 273 14.39 15.74 -5.63
C LEU A 273 13.20 14.93 -6.14
N VAL A 274 12.26 15.58 -6.80
CA VAL A 274 11.07 14.98 -7.42
C VAL A 274 11.28 14.95 -8.92
N SER A 275 11.26 13.75 -9.51
CA SER A 275 11.40 13.52 -10.95
C SER A 275 10.06 13.07 -11.52
N VAL A 276 9.45 13.91 -12.34
CA VAL A 276 8.18 13.62 -13.01
C VAL A 276 8.46 13.09 -14.40
N THR A 277 7.88 11.94 -14.71
CA THR A 277 7.87 11.34 -16.05
C THR A 277 6.48 11.51 -16.64
N TRP A 278 6.36 12.19 -17.77
CA TRP A 278 5.09 12.41 -18.47
C TRP A 278 5.18 12.03 -19.94
N GLY A 279 4.03 11.68 -20.53
CA GLY A 279 3.85 11.57 -21.98
C GLY A 279 3.61 12.93 -22.66
N ASP A 280 2.85 13.83 -22.01
CA ASP A 280 2.44 15.16 -22.51
C ASP A 280 2.82 16.27 -21.52
N SER A 281 2.90 17.54 -21.93
CA SER A 281 3.37 18.64 -21.07
C SER A 281 2.56 18.79 -19.77
N VAL A 282 3.14 18.41 -18.64
CA VAL A 282 2.57 18.58 -17.28
C VAL A 282 3.33 19.66 -16.53
N THR A 283 2.61 20.50 -15.78
CA THR A 283 3.20 21.48 -14.88
C THR A 283 2.96 21.06 -13.43
N VAL A 284 4.03 20.87 -12.66
CA VAL A 284 3.93 20.64 -11.22
C VAL A 284 3.59 21.97 -10.53
N THR A 285 2.43 22.04 -9.89
CA THR A 285 1.95 23.24 -9.20
C THR A 285 2.33 23.26 -7.72
N GLU A 286 2.26 22.10 -7.06
CA GLU A 286 2.44 21.97 -5.63
C GLU A 286 2.99 20.60 -5.26
N VAL A 287 3.84 20.56 -4.24
CA VAL A 287 4.29 19.32 -3.60
C VAL A 287 4.25 19.56 -2.09
N ALA A 288 3.56 18.68 -1.37
CA ALA A 288 3.42 18.72 0.08
C ALA A 288 3.77 17.36 0.69
N LEU A 289 4.29 17.36 1.91
CA LEU A 289 4.41 16.15 2.72
C LEU A 289 3.17 15.99 3.59
N VAL A 290 2.58 14.80 3.58
CA VAL A 290 1.41 14.45 4.39
C VAL A 290 1.82 13.55 5.54
N GLU A 291 1.36 13.83 6.74
CA GLU A 291 1.63 12.99 7.91
C GLU A 291 0.86 11.65 7.82
N ALA A 292 1.59 10.53 7.84
CA ALA A 292 1.04 9.18 7.69
C ALA A 292 0.07 8.73 8.81
N SER A 293 -0.09 9.50 9.89
CA SER A 293 -0.86 9.14 11.09
C SER A 293 -2.18 9.92 11.25
N GLY A 294 -2.68 10.55 10.18
CA GLY A 294 -4.08 10.96 10.09
C GLY A 294 -4.45 12.25 10.83
N SER A 295 -3.50 13.15 11.05
CA SER A 295 -3.79 14.53 11.48
C SER A 295 -4.21 15.45 10.31
N GLY A 296 -3.97 15.02 9.06
CA GLY A 296 -4.15 15.86 7.87
C GLY A 296 -3.20 17.05 7.84
N SER A 297 -2.15 17.06 8.67
CA SER A 297 -1.16 18.13 8.65
C SER A 297 -0.30 18.00 7.40
N GLU A 298 -0.51 18.92 6.47
CA GLU A 298 0.30 19.08 5.27
C GLU A 298 1.46 20.04 5.56
N VAL A 299 2.65 19.70 5.07
CA VAL A 299 3.80 20.59 5.06
C VAL A 299 4.12 20.92 3.62
N ASN A 300 3.70 22.12 3.20
CA ASN A 300 3.90 22.56 1.82
C ASN A 300 5.39 22.83 1.59
N GLY A 301 5.88 22.38 0.44
CA GLY A 301 7.25 22.60 0.01
C GLY A 301 7.40 23.79 -0.93
N THR A 302 8.55 24.43 -0.87
CA THR A 302 8.96 25.42 -1.86
C THR A 302 9.60 24.72 -3.05
N LEU A 303 8.95 24.83 -4.20
CA LEU A 303 9.35 24.24 -5.47
C LEU A 303 10.41 25.10 -6.18
N GLN A 304 11.48 24.45 -6.62
CA GLN A 304 12.50 25.02 -7.48
C GLN A 304 12.72 24.07 -8.66
N SER A 305 12.37 24.52 -9.87
CA SER A 305 12.65 23.75 -11.09
C SER A 305 14.16 23.73 -11.34
N LEU A 306 14.73 22.53 -11.47
CA LEU A 306 16.09 22.33 -11.96
C LEU A 306 16.05 22.45 -13.49
N GLY A 307 16.10 23.69 -13.97
CA GLY A 307 15.89 24.03 -15.37
C GLY A 307 16.78 23.24 -16.34
N GLY A 308 16.12 22.46 -17.19
CA GLY A 308 16.61 21.89 -18.44
C GLY A 308 15.42 21.69 -19.35
N THR A 309 15.53 22.02 -20.64
CA THR A 309 14.44 21.78 -21.60
C THR A 309 14.14 20.28 -21.67
N GLY A 310 13.10 19.83 -20.96
CA GLY A 310 12.67 18.43 -20.91
C GLY A 310 13.05 17.64 -19.66
N SER A 311 13.74 18.22 -18.66
CA SER A 311 13.98 17.53 -17.39
C SER A 311 12.82 17.79 -16.42
N GLY A 312 12.06 16.74 -16.11
CA GLY A 312 10.96 16.77 -15.16
C GLY A 312 11.37 16.87 -13.70
N ASP A 313 12.52 17.47 -13.41
CA ASP A 313 13.16 17.43 -12.10
C ASP A 313 12.90 18.73 -11.31
N PHE A 314 12.42 18.56 -10.09
CA PHE A 314 12.05 19.63 -9.17
C PHE A 314 12.73 19.39 -7.83
N LEU A 315 13.38 20.42 -7.30
CA LEU A 315 13.80 20.46 -5.90
C LEU A 315 12.67 21.01 -5.06
N VAL A 316 12.33 20.28 -4.00
CA VAL A 316 11.30 20.67 -3.04
C VAL A 316 11.96 20.77 -1.68
N THR A 317 11.98 21.99 -1.14
CA THR A 317 12.51 22.24 0.20
C THR A 317 11.38 22.46 1.18
N MET A 318 11.44 21.78 2.33
CA MET A 318 10.42 21.84 3.37
C MET A 318 11.06 22.13 4.71
N ALA A 319 10.55 23.16 5.38
CA ALA A 319 10.94 23.49 6.73
C ALA A 319 10.11 22.65 7.71
N ARG A 320 10.78 21.95 8.63
CA ARG A 320 10.22 21.39 9.88
C ARG A 320 9.40 20.10 9.74
N SER A 321 10.10 18.96 9.73
CA SER A 321 9.51 17.64 10.01
C SER A 321 9.20 17.48 11.51
N ARG A 322 7.91 17.43 11.91
CA ARG A 322 7.51 16.88 13.23
C ARG A 322 7.31 15.36 13.14
N ARG A 323 7.43 14.68 14.28
CA ARG A 323 7.38 13.21 14.45
C ARG A 323 6.38 12.54 13.51
N GLY A 324 6.87 11.66 12.64
CA GLY A 324 6.04 10.78 11.83
C GLY A 324 6.90 10.08 10.78
N SER A 325 6.56 8.83 10.46
CA SER A 325 7.01 8.20 9.22
C SER A 325 6.46 9.04 8.06
N LEU A 326 7.32 9.74 7.34
CA LEU A 326 6.93 10.56 6.20
C LEU A 326 6.88 9.69 4.95
N TRP A 327 5.72 9.66 4.29
CA TRP A 327 5.58 9.16 2.93
C TRP A 327 5.37 10.37 2.03
N CYS A 328 6.03 10.42 0.87
CA CYS A 328 5.57 11.25 -0.23
C CYS A 328 4.45 10.48 -0.94
N VAL A 329 3.25 11.05 -0.94
CA VAL A 329 2.16 10.72 -1.84
C VAL A 329 2.17 11.71 -3.00
#